data_AF-A0A4T0NIU1-F1
#
_entry.id   AF-A0A4T0NIU1-F1
#
_cell.length_a   1.000
_cell.length_b   1.000
_cell.length_c   1.000
_cell.angle_alpha   90.00
_cell.angle_beta   90.00
_cell.angle_gamma   90.00
#
_symmetry.space_group_name_H-M   'P 1'
#
loop_
_entity.id
_entity.type
_entity.pdbx_description
1 polymer ?
#
loop_
_entity_poly.entity_id
_entity_poly.type
_entity_poly.pdbx_seq_one_letter_code
_entity_poly.pdbx_strand_id
1 'polypeptide(L)'
;MGEHSAIDGTPVVRFCEFILENIEKFLHRLEEPVDQSIANARTDISMPLHLPFNESGLEASINEARDEVAKLSDNQALGYTVINGGKSIIKENGLSPDAWAQLIIQLAYSRLVAIEGSENVPAATYEAATMRSIINGRYECIRSTTSDSATFVDAMNNTKKTNADRKDALKTAVNTHVRNTKQVSSGHSVDRHLFGTDVEIYLQKSLYPSEQVPELFIDELFKKSSTWAILLFIRSTSQISTKGFETYGWGEVVPHGFGVAYSIFENCLQFTVTNTITYGTTEDKNGKGKKRNDTIVALLDEAAKDMLILLKPAQRQAKL
;
A
#
# COMPACT_ATOMS: atom_id res chain seq x y z
N MET A 1 -15.33 4.17 1.13
CA MET A 1 -14.73 3.80 2.43
C MET A 1 -15.30 2.46 2.85
N GLY A 2 -14.49 1.59 3.46
CA GLY A 2 -14.94 0.29 3.97
C GLY A 2 -14.36 0.05 5.37
N GLU A 3 -15.17 -0.48 6.28
CA GLU A 3 -14.73 -0.93 7.59
C GLU A 3 -13.90 -2.21 7.42
N HIS A 4 -12.64 -2.21 7.89
CA HIS A 4 -11.64 -3.20 7.51
C HIS A 4 -11.62 -4.45 8.41
N SER A 5 -12.28 -4.40 9.58
CA SER A 5 -12.36 -5.55 10.49
C SER A 5 -13.11 -6.72 9.84
N ALA A 6 -14.24 -6.42 9.18
CA ALA A 6 -15.12 -7.44 8.62
C ALA A 6 -14.66 -7.97 7.26
N ILE A 7 -14.09 -7.10 6.42
CA ILE A 7 -13.81 -7.44 5.02
C ILE A 7 -12.51 -6.81 4.52
N ASP A 8 -11.83 -7.58 3.69
CA ASP A 8 -10.60 -7.19 3.04
C ASP A 8 -10.85 -6.29 1.83
N GLY A 9 -9.85 -5.49 1.46
CA GLY A 9 -9.94 -4.59 0.31
C GLY A 9 -10.30 -5.29 -1.01
N THR A 10 -9.75 -6.48 -1.27
CA THR A 10 -9.97 -7.18 -2.54
C THR A 10 -11.45 -7.56 -2.79
N PRO A 11 -12.17 -8.20 -1.84
CA PRO A 11 -13.62 -8.40 -1.96
C PRO A 11 -14.43 -7.12 -2.14
N VAL A 12 -14.12 -6.05 -1.40
CA VAL A 12 -14.86 -4.77 -1.50
C VAL A 12 -14.71 -4.19 -2.89
N VAL A 13 -13.50 -4.20 -3.45
CA VAL A 13 -13.27 -3.69 -4.81
C VAL A 13 -14.05 -4.50 -5.84
N ARG A 14 -14.07 -5.84 -5.73
CA ARG A 14 -14.85 -6.69 -6.64
C ARG A 14 -16.36 -6.42 -6.54
N PHE A 15 -16.86 -6.15 -5.34
CA PHE A 15 -18.26 -5.77 -5.15
C PHE A 15 -18.58 -4.42 -5.82
N CYS A 16 -17.72 -3.42 -5.64
CA CYS A 16 -17.88 -2.13 -6.30
C CYS A 16 -17.82 -2.25 -7.84
N GLU A 17 -16.92 -3.09 -8.38
CA GLU A 17 -16.89 -3.41 -9.82
C GLU A 17 -18.20 -3.99 -10.30
N PHE A 18 -18.71 -4.99 -9.60
CA PHE A 18 -19.95 -5.63 -9.98
C PHE A 18 -21.09 -4.62 -10.05
N ILE A 19 -21.18 -3.69 -9.10
CA ILE A 19 -22.18 -2.62 -9.14
C ILE A 19 -21.98 -1.74 -10.38
N LEU A 20 -20.76 -1.26 -10.62
CA LEU A 20 -20.46 -0.36 -11.75
C LEU A 20 -20.73 -1.02 -13.11
N GLU A 21 -20.30 -2.27 -13.30
CA GLU A 21 -20.57 -3.06 -14.51
C GLU A 21 -22.09 -3.22 -14.75
N ASN A 22 -22.88 -3.39 -13.69
CA ASN A 22 -24.34 -3.52 -13.80
C ASN A 22 -25.02 -2.18 -14.08
N ILE A 23 -24.52 -1.08 -13.50
CA ILE A 23 -24.99 0.28 -13.82
C ILE A 23 -24.70 0.58 -15.29
N GLU A 24 -23.49 0.33 -15.77
CA GLU A 24 -23.11 0.55 -17.18
C GLU A 24 -23.98 -0.28 -18.13
N LYS A 25 -24.17 -1.58 -17.85
CA LYS A 25 -25.10 -2.45 -18.61
C LYS A 25 -26.53 -1.92 -18.60
N PHE A 26 -26.99 -1.37 -17.49
CA PHE A 26 -28.32 -0.78 -17.39
C PHE A 26 -28.43 0.52 -18.19
N LEU A 27 -27.44 1.41 -18.10
CA LEU A 27 -27.41 2.66 -18.86
C LEU A 27 -27.38 2.41 -20.37
N HIS A 28 -26.63 1.41 -20.85
CA HIS A 28 -26.68 1.01 -22.27
C HIS A 28 -28.04 0.44 -22.69
N ARG A 29 -28.81 -0.14 -21.77
CA ARG A 29 -30.20 -0.57 -22.05
C ARG A 29 -31.20 0.60 -22.02
N LEU A 30 -30.87 1.74 -21.41
CA LEU A 30 -31.72 2.94 -21.47
C LEU A 30 -31.67 3.64 -22.84
N GLU A 31 -30.73 3.26 -23.73
CA GLU A 31 -30.78 3.62 -25.15
C GLU A 31 -31.86 2.84 -25.91
N GLU A 32 -32.35 1.73 -25.35
CA GLU A 32 -33.65 1.16 -25.70
C GLU A 32 -34.74 1.90 -24.91
N PRO A 33 -35.93 2.15 -25.48
CA PRO A 33 -36.99 2.85 -24.76
C PRO A 33 -37.25 2.10 -23.44
N VAL A 34 -37.00 2.77 -22.32
CA VAL A 34 -37.37 2.28 -20.99
C VAL A 34 -38.79 1.79 -21.11
N ASP A 35 -39.04 0.52 -20.80
CA ASP A 35 -40.40 -0.01 -20.84
C ASP A 35 -41.24 0.85 -19.90
N GLN A 36 -42.04 1.74 -20.49
CA GLN A 36 -42.84 2.72 -19.75
C GLN A 36 -43.80 1.99 -18.81
N SER A 37 -44.09 0.70 -19.06
CA SER A 37 -44.86 -0.15 -18.15
C SER A 37 -44.13 -0.43 -16.83
N ILE A 38 -42.79 -0.56 -16.82
CA ILE A 38 -41.99 -0.79 -15.60
C ILE A 38 -41.89 0.50 -14.77
N ALA A 39 -41.67 1.64 -15.44
CA ALA A 39 -41.64 2.95 -14.77
C ALA A 39 -43.01 3.31 -14.17
N ASN A 40 -44.10 2.98 -14.87
CA ASN A 40 -45.47 3.23 -14.42
C ASN A 40 -46.01 2.13 -13.48
N ALA A 41 -45.35 0.98 -13.34
CA ALA A 41 -45.78 -0.12 -12.45
C ALA A 41 -45.44 0.12 -10.97
N ARG A 42 -44.51 1.02 -10.67
CA ARG A 42 -44.08 1.34 -9.29
C ARG A 42 -44.77 2.60 -8.78
N THR A 43 -46.08 2.51 -8.58
CA THR A 43 -46.90 3.60 -8.01
C THR A 43 -46.98 3.55 -6.48
N ASP A 44 -46.48 2.48 -5.86
CA ASP A 44 -46.52 2.20 -4.42
C ASP A 44 -45.22 2.58 -3.68
N ILE A 45 -44.51 3.61 -4.15
CA ILE A 45 -43.26 4.05 -3.51
C ILE A 45 -43.60 4.81 -2.22
N SER A 46 -43.47 4.14 -1.07
CA SER A 46 -43.54 4.80 0.23
C SER A 46 -42.39 5.80 0.40
N MET A 47 -42.68 6.96 0.99
CA MET A 47 -41.64 7.94 1.32
C MET A 47 -40.56 7.32 2.22
N PRO A 48 -39.26 7.57 1.97
CA PRO A 48 -38.19 7.07 2.83
C PRO A 48 -38.42 7.47 4.30
N LEU A 49 -38.27 6.50 5.22
CA LEU A 49 -38.47 6.74 6.64
C LEU A 49 -37.31 7.58 7.20
N HIS A 50 -37.62 8.75 7.75
CA HIS A 50 -36.67 9.53 8.52
C HIS A 50 -36.41 8.85 9.87
N LEU A 51 -35.15 8.67 10.24
CA LEU A 51 -34.72 8.11 11.52
C LEU A 51 -34.32 9.25 12.47
N PRO A 52 -35.21 9.70 13.38
CA PRO A 52 -34.89 10.78 14.31
C PRO A 52 -33.93 10.31 15.40
N PHE A 53 -32.89 11.10 15.66
CA PHE A 53 -32.03 10.96 16.83
C PHE A 53 -32.35 12.06 17.85
N ASN A 54 -32.36 11.72 19.14
CA ASN A 54 -32.45 12.71 20.21
C ASN A 54 -31.04 13.15 20.61
N GLU A 55 -30.68 14.38 20.26
CA GLU A 55 -29.36 14.96 20.50
C GLU A 55 -29.22 15.64 21.87
N SER A 56 -30.30 15.71 22.66
CA SER A 56 -30.31 16.42 23.94
C SER A 56 -29.29 15.85 24.92
N GLY A 57 -28.32 16.65 25.34
CA GLY A 57 -27.25 16.23 26.25
C GLY A 57 -26.05 15.58 25.57
N LEU A 58 -26.03 15.49 24.23
CA LEU A 58 -24.91 14.97 23.45
C LEU A 58 -24.04 16.07 22.82
N GLU A 59 -24.34 17.34 23.08
CA GLU A 59 -23.69 18.49 22.42
C GLU A 59 -22.17 18.49 22.66
N ALA A 60 -21.74 18.13 23.89
CA ALA A 60 -20.33 18.01 24.23
C ALA A 60 -19.65 16.89 23.43
N SER A 61 -20.22 15.68 23.39
CA SER A 61 -19.66 14.56 22.64
C SER A 61 -19.65 14.81 21.12
N ILE A 62 -20.66 15.49 20.58
CA ILE A 62 -20.70 15.88 19.16
C ILE A 62 -19.56 16.85 18.85
N ASN A 63 -19.32 17.84 19.72
CA ASN A 63 -18.24 18.81 19.52
C ASN A 63 -16.86 18.16 19.69
N GLU A 64 -16.69 17.29 20.68
CA GLU A 64 -15.46 16.51 20.86
C GLU A 64 -15.15 15.65 19.62
N ALA A 65 -16.14 14.90 19.12
CA ALA A 65 -15.96 14.09 17.91
C ALA A 65 -15.62 14.95 16.67
N ARG A 66 -16.23 16.14 16.53
CA ARG A 66 -15.88 17.08 15.45
C ARG A 66 -14.44 17.56 15.56
N ASP A 67 -14.00 17.94 16.76
CA ASP A 67 -12.64 18.40 17.02
C ASP A 67 -11.62 17.27 16.78
N GLU A 68 -11.94 16.04 17.16
CA GLU A 68 -11.10 14.86 16.89
C GLU A 68 -10.97 14.58 15.39
N VAL A 69 -12.07 14.61 14.64
CA VAL A 69 -12.05 14.41 13.18
C VAL A 69 -11.27 15.53 12.48
N ALA A 70 -11.46 16.79 12.90
CA ALA A 70 -10.71 17.92 12.37
C ALA A 70 -9.21 17.77 12.64
N LYS A 71 -8.82 17.48 13.90
CA LYS A 71 -7.42 17.21 14.26
C LYS A 71 -6.83 16.04 13.47
N LEU A 72 -7.58 14.96 13.30
CA LEU A 72 -7.11 13.80 12.54
C LEU A 72 -6.87 14.18 11.07
N SER A 73 -7.81 14.87 10.44
CA SER A 73 -7.69 15.31 9.05
C SER A 73 -6.54 16.30 8.86
N ASP A 74 -6.39 17.27 9.75
CA ASP A 74 -5.35 18.31 9.67
C ASP A 74 -3.94 17.76 9.95
N ASN A 75 -3.84 16.62 10.64
CA ASN A 75 -2.56 15.96 10.93
C ASN A 75 -2.10 15.00 9.84
N GLN A 76 -2.87 14.83 8.75
CA GLN A 76 -2.56 13.90 7.67
C GLN A 76 -2.07 14.65 6.43
N ALA A 77 -0.94 14.24 5.89
CA ALA A 77 -0.48 14.66 4.58
C ALA A 77 -0.75 13.56 3.56
N LEU A 78 -1.34 13.96 2.43
CA LEU A 78 -1.69 13.09 1.31
C LEU A 78 -0.96 13.58 0.07
N GLY A 79 -0.31 12.66 -0.63
CA GLY A 79 0.33 12.91 -1.92
C GLY A 79 -0.03 11.82 -2.91
N TYR A 80 0.00 12.16 -4.20
CA TYR A 80 -0.21 11.18 -5.27
C TYR A 80 0.72 11.46 -6.44
N THR A 81 1.12 10.40 -7.14
CA THR A 81 1.86 10.51 -8.39
C THR A 81 1.40 9.43 -9.37
N VAL A 82 1.39 9.79 -10.66
CA VAL A 82 1.09 8.89 -11.77
C VAL A 82 2.31 8.85 -12.67
N ILE A 83 2.84 7.66 -12.86
CA ILE A 83 4.10 7.40 -13.54
C ILE A 83 3.80 6.64 -14.83
N ASN A 84 4.32 7.16 -15.94
CA ASN A 84 4.23 6.49 -17.24
C ASN A 84 5.12 5.24 -17.27
N GLY A 85 4.61 4.12 -17.78
CA GLY A 85 5.34 2.85 -17.78
C GLY A 85 4.67 1.79 -16.93
N GLY A 86 3.47 1.40 -17.33
CA GLY A 86 2.65 0.41 -16.63
C GLY A 86 3.03 -1.04 -16.93
N LYS A 87 2.06 -1.90 -16.69
CA LYS A 87 2.18 -3.36 -16.77
C LYS A 87 2.71 -3.88 -18.11
N SER A 88 2.37 -3.28 -19.24
CA SER A 88 2.75 -3.81 -20.56
C SER A 88 4.27 -3.85 -20.73
N ILE A 89 4.94 -2.71 -20.52
CA ILE A 89 6.40 -2.57 -20.69
C ILE A 89 7.16 -3.45 -19.70
N ILE A 90 6.66 -3.56 -18.45
CA ILE A 90 7.31 -4.37 -17.42
C ILE A 90 7.25 -5.86 -17.78
N LYS A 91 6.08 -6.33 -18.26
CA LYS A 91 5.89 -7.72 -18.68
C LYS A 91 6.65 -8.06 -19.96
N GLU A 92 6.75 -7.15 -20.92
CA GLU A 92 7.57 -7.31 -22.14
C GLU A 92 9.04 -7.59 -21.82
N ASN A 93 9.53 -7.05 -20.70
CA ASN A 93 10.90 -7.27 -20.22
C ASN A 93 11.03 -8.49 -19.29
N GLY A 94 9.98 -9.30 -19.14
CA GLY A 94 9.98 -10.53 -18.33
C GLY A 94 10.02 -10.29 -16.82
N LEU A 95 9.64 -9.10 -16.35
CA LEU A 95 9.62 -8.74 -14.93
C LEU A 95 8.20 -8.78 -14.36
N SER A 96 8.08 -9.01 -13.05
CA SER A 96 6.78 -8.90 -12.36
C SER A 96 6.45 -7.42 -12.12
N PRO A 97 5.28 -6.92 -12.59
CA PRO A 97 4.84 -5.55 -12.32
C PRO A 97 4.77 -5.22 -10.82
N ASP A 98 4.44 -6.22 -10.02
CA ASP A 98 4.30 -6.06 -8.59
C ASP A 98 5.65 -5.88 -7.89
N ALA A 99 6.58 -6.80 -8.13
CA ALA A 99 7.96 -6.70 -7.65
C ALA A 99 8.63 -5.41 -8.15
N TRP A 100 8.30 -4.97 -9.37
CA TRP A 100 8.78 -3.71 -9.91
C TRP A 100 8.31 -2.50 -9.09
N ALA A 101 7.02 -2.40 -8.79
CA ALA A 101 6.48 -1.33 -7.96
C ALA A 101 7.07 -1.34 -6.54
N GLN A 102 7.25 -2.53 -5.96
CA GLN A 102 7.88 -2.71 -4.65
C GLN A 102 9.32 -2.20 -4.62
N LEU A 103 10.11 -2.49 -5.65
CA LEU A 103 11.50 -2.02 -5.74
C LEU A 103 11.61 -0.52 -6.01
N ILE A 104 10.65 0.09 -6.72
CA ILE A 104 10.55 1.56 -6.82
C ILE A 104 10.41 2.17 -5.41
N ILE A 105 9.53 1.60 -4.59
CA ILE A 105 9.29 2.09 -3.22
C ILE A 105 10.54 1.93 -2.36
N GLN A 106 11.24 0.79 -2.43
CA GLN A 106 12.50 0.59 -1.71
C GLN A 106 13.56 1.62 -2.09
N LEU A 107 13.70 1.90 -3.40
CA LEU A 107 14.67 2.86 -3.91
C LEU A 107 14.32 4.29 -3.48
N ALA A 108 13.06 4.70 -3.62
CA ALA A 108 12.59 6.03 -3.25
C ALA A 108 12.77 6.29 -1.74
N TYR A 109 12.42 5.32 -0.89
CA TYR A 109 12.62 5.45 0.55
C TYR A 109 14.10 5.53 0.91
N SER A 110 14.95 4.70 0.30
CA SER A 110 16.38 4.73 0.60
C SER A 110 17.02 6.08 0.27
N ARG A 111 16.62 6.70 -0.85
CA ARG A 111 17.02 8.07 -1.19
C ARG A 111 16.49 9.10 -0.20
N LEU A 112 15.25 8.94 0.28
CA LEU A 112 14.67 9.83 1.29
C LEU A 112 15.49 9.81 2.58
N VAL A 113 15.77 8.62 3.13
CA VAL A 113 16.51 8.50 4.39
C VAL A 113 17.96 8.97 4.26
N ALA A 114 18.58 8.82 3.07
CA ALA A 114 19.87 9.40 2.77
C ALA A 114 19.85 10.94 2.78
N ILE A 115 18.79 11.56 2.25
CA ILE A 115 18.59 13.03 2.33
C ILE A 115 18.37 13.48 3.78
N GLU A 116 17.70 12.65 4.59
CA GLU A 116 17.50 12.89 6.03
C GLU A 116 18.76 12.64 6.88
N GLY A 117 19.88 12.22 6.27
CA GLY A 117 21.17 11.99 6.95
C GLY A 117 21.33 10.62 7.60
N SER A 118 20.42 9.69 7.32
CA SER A 118 20.52 8.29 7.75
C SER A 118 21.23 7.42 6.71
N GLU A 119 21.61 6.21 7.09
CA GLU A 119 22.21 5.25 6.15
C GLU A 119 21.27 4.94 4.98
N ASN A 120 21.84 4.75 3.79
CA ASN A 120 21.12 4.39 2.56
C ASN A 120 20.66 2.93 2.63
N VAL A 121 19.65 2.67 3.46
CA VAL A 121 19.09 1.33 3.68
C VAL A 121 17.67 1.23 3.12
N PRO A 122 17.25 0.05 2.64
CA PRO A 122 15.87 -0.18 2.23
C PRO A 122 14.92 -0.09 3.44
N ALA A 123 13.65 0.24 3.19
CA ALA A 123 12.66 0.45 4.25
C ALA A 123 12.20 -0.89 4.82
N ALA A 124 12.01 -1.00 6.13
CA ALA A 124 11.24 -2.10 6.72
C ALA A 124 9.79 -2.05 6.21
N THR A 125 9.42 -3.00 5.36
CA THR A 125 8.22 -2.91 4.53
C THR A 125 7.29 -4.09 4.73
N TYR A 126 6.04 -3.79 5.06
CA TYR A 126 4.95 -4.76 5.07
C TYR A 126 4.21 -4.70 3.75
N GLU A 127 4.06 -5.82 3.08
CA GLU A 127 3.22 -5.98 1.90
C GLU A 127 2.14 -7.03 2.17
N ALA A 128 0.87 -6.67 1.98
CA ALA A 128 -0.24 -7.59 2.23
C ALA A 128 -0.36 -8.68 1.15
N ALA A 129 -0.27 -9.95 1.55
CA ALA A 129 -0.49 -11.12 0.70
C ALA A 129 -1.79 -11.84 1.05
N THR A 130 -2.67 -12.01 0.08
CA THR A 130 -3.96 -12.68 0.30
C THR A 130 -3.78 -14.17 0.58
N MET A 131 -4.42 -14.66 1.64
CA MET A 131 -4.38 -16.07 2.07
C MET A 131 -5.68 -16.82 1.75
N ARG A 132 -6.47 -16.32 0.78
CA ARG A 132 -7.79 -16.88 0.43
C ARG A 132 -7.77 -18.31 -0.10
N SER A 133 -6.59 -18.85 -0.42
CA SER A 133 -6.40 -20.28 -0.73
C SER A 133 -6.59 -21.18 0.52
N ILE A 134 -6.54 -20.60 1.72
CA ILE A 134 -6.73 -21.27 3.01
C ILE A 134 -8.10 -20.88 3.59
N ILE A 135 -8.78 -21.83 4.23
CA ILE A 135 -10.07 -21.59 4.90
C ILE A 135 -9.90 -20.47 5.94
N ASN A 136 -10.78 -19.47 5.89
CA ASN A 136 -10.74 -18.26 6.74
C ASN A 136 -9.44 -17.44 6.60
N GLY A 137 -8.66 -17.65 5.53
CA GLY A 137 -7.45 -16.89 5.29
C GLY A 137 -7.73 -15.44 4.93
N ARG A 138 -7.17 -14.52 5.73
CA ARG A 138 -7.16 -13.07 5.52
C ARG A 138 -5.90 -12.66 4.76
N TYR A 139 -4.93 -12.09 5.48
CA TYR A 139 -3.64 -11.65 4.94
C TYR A 139 -2.46 -12.18 5.74
N GLU A 140 -1.39 -12.44 5.01
CA GLU A 140 -0.04 -12.65 5.50
C GLU A 140 0.86 -11.49 5.04
N CYS A 141 2.04 -11.34 5.64
CA CYS A 141 3.03 -10.34 5.25
C CYS A 141 4.04 -10.91 4.25
N ILE A 142 4.28 -10.16 3.17
CA ILE A 142 5.50 -10.23 2.36
C ILE A 142 6.43 -9.14 2.86
N ARG A 143 7.67 -9.52 3.19
CA ARG A 143 8.74 -8.59 3.52
C ARG A 143 9.47 -8.20 2.25
N SER A 144 9.17 -7.01 1.72
CA SER A 144 9.83 -6.48 0.51
C SER A 144 11.30 -6.10 0.75
N THR A 145 11.67 -5.91 2.02
CA THR A 145 13.05 -5.67 2.47
C THR A 145 13.83 -6.97 2.50
N THR A 146 14.78 -7.13 1.58
CA THR A 146 15.64 -8.31 1.46
C THR A 146 17.10 -7.90 1.24
N SER A 147 18.03 -8.83 1.40
CA SER A 147 19.44 -8.61 1.02
C SER A 147 19.60 -8.22 -0.45
N ASP A 148 18.77 -8.80 -1.32
CA ASP A 148 18.81 -8.52 -2.75
C ASP A 148 18.21 -7.14 -3.07
N SER A 149 17.16 -6.72 -2.36
CA SER A 149 16.63 -5.35 -2.50
C SER A 149 17.64 -4.31 -2.00
N ALA A 150 18.37 -4.59 -0.91
CA ALA A 150 19.46 -3.74 -0.45
C ALA A 150 20.57 -3.61 -1.51
N THR A 151 21.02 -4.74 -2.07
CA THR A 151 22.02 -4.78 -3.14
C THR A 151 21.58 -3.99 -4.38
N PHE A 152 20.31 -4.11 -4.75
CA PHE A 152 19.73 -3.34 -5.85
C PHE A 152 19.72 -1.84 -5.59
N VAL A 153 19.25 -1.42 -4.41
CA VAL A 153 19.22 -0.01 -4.01
C VAL A 153 20.61 0.60 -3.99
N ASP A 154 21.59 -0.12 -3.44
CA ASP A 154 22.99 0.30 -3.44
C ASP A 154 23.55 0.42 -4.86
N ALA A 155 23.23 -0.53 -5.76
CA ALA A 155 23.67 -0.47 -7.15
C ALA A 155 23.07 0.75 -7.90
N MET A 156 21.82 1.10 -7.62
CA MET A 156 21.13 2.24 -8.23
C MET A 156 21.68 3.58 -7.77
N ASN A 157 22.01 3.71 -6.48
CA ASN A 157 22.52 4.95 -5.91
C ASN A 157 24.05 5.13 -6.07
N ASN A 158 24.77 4.08 -6.51
CA ASN A 158 26.21 4.13 -6.72
C ASN A 158 26.59 4.59 -8.14
N THR A 159 27.32 5.70 -8.23
CA THR A 159 27.79 6.28 -9.51
C THR A 159 28.87 5.44 -10.21
N LYS A 160 29.53 4.53 -9.49
CA LYS A 160 30.58 3.65 -10.04
C LYS A 160 30.01 2.39 -10.70
N LYS A 161 28.72 2.08 -10.52
CA LYS A 161 28.06 0.90 -11.08
C LYS A 161 27.54 1.17 -12.48
N THR A 162 27.74 0.22 -13.39
CA THR A 162 27.24 0.32 -14.75
C THR A 162 25.72 0.05 -14.81
N ASN A 163 25.08 0.46 -15.90
CA ASN A 163 23.67 0.10 -16.15
C ASN A 163 23.47 -1.42 -16.25
N ALA A 164 24.50 -2.18 -16.66
CA ALA A 164 24.45 -3.63 -16.67
C ALA A 164 24.40 -4.19 -15.24
N ASP A 165 25.30 -3.72 -14.36
CA ASP A 165 25.32 -4.13 -12.94
C ASP A 165 23.98 -3.83 -12.25
N ARG A 166 23.42 -2.64 -12.50
CA ARG A 166 22.12 -2.21 -11.96
C ARG A 166 20.99 -3.11 -12.44
N LYS A 167 21.01 -3.49 -13.73
CA LYS A 167 20.01 -4.37 -14.34
C LYS A 167 20.08 -5.79 -13.79
N ASP A 168 21.26 -6.30 -13.52
CA ASP A 168 21.44 -7.65 -12.96
C ASP A 168 21.03 -7.69 -11.48
N ALA A 169 21.35 -6.66 -10.70
CA ALA A 169 20.86 -6.51 -9.34
C ALA A 169 19.33 -6.40 -9.30
N LEU A 170 18.74 -5.61 -10.21
CA LEU A 170 17.28 -5.49 -10.36
C LEU A 170 16.60 -6.83 -10.65
N LYS A 171 17.12 -7.60 -11.62
CA LYS A 171 16.57 -8.93 -11.95
C LYS A 171 16.63 -9.88 -10.76
N THR A 172 17.74 -9.85 -10.03
CA THR A 172 17.93 -10.69 -8.84
C THR A 172 16.90 -10.34 -7.76
N ALA A 173 16.76 -9.06 -7.44
CA ALA A 173 15.79 -8.57 -6.46
C ALA A 173 14.34 -8.89 -6.87
N VAL A 174 13.98 -8.72 -8.15
CA VAL A 174 12.65 -9.07 -8.67
C VAL A 174 12.37 -10.57 -8.50
N ASN A 175 13.33 -11.43 -8.84
CA ASN A 175 13.17 -12.87 -8.73
C ASN A 175 13.00 -13.33 -7.28
N THR A 176 13.74 -12.70 -6.36
CA THR A 176 13.61 -12.96 -4.92
C THR A 176 12.26 -12.50 -4.39
N HIS A 177 11.77 -11.32 -4.78
CA HIS A 177 10.43 -10.86 -4.44
C HIS A 177 9.36 -11.86 -4.89
N VAL A 178 9.39 -12.25 -6.17
CA VAL A 178 8.44 -13.21 -6.74
C VAL A 178 8.50 -14.56 -6.03
N ARG A 179 9.69 -15.03 -5.64
CA ARG A 179 9.84 -16.26 -4.86
C ARG A 179 9.19 -16.12 -3.49
N ASN A 180 9.44 -15.03 -2.78
CA ASN A 180 8.87 -14.77 -1.46
C ASN A 180 7.35 -14.66 -1.53
N THR A 181 6.79 -13.90 -2.48
CA THR A 181 5.35 -13.80 -2.71
C THR A 181 4.69 -15.18 -2.87
N LYS A 182 5.33 -16.10 -3.62
CA LYS A 182 4.83 -17.48 -3.81
C LYS A 182 4.87 -18.30 -2.51
N GLN A 183 5.95 -18.21 -1.75
CA GLN A 183 6.09 -18.90 -0.47
C GLN A 183 5.03 -18.42 0.53
N VAL A 184 4.89 -17.10 0.64
CA VAL A 184 3.91 -16.45 1.50
C VAL A 184 2.48 -16.85 1.11
N SER A 185 2.12 -16.77 -0.16
CA SER A 185 0.79 -17.17 -0.67
C SER A 185 0.48 -18.66 -0.48
N SER A 186 1.52 -19.47 -0.23
CA SER A 186 1.41 -20.91 0.08
C SER A 186 1.43 -21.20 1.58
N GLY A 187 1.39 -20.18 2.44
CA GLY A 187 1.38 -20.33 3.90
C GLY A 187 2.75 -20.55 4.54
N HIS A 188 3.85 -20.33 3.82
CA HIS A 188 5.21 -20.52 4.34
C HIS A 188 5.85 -19.20 4.80
N SER A 189 5.05 -18.24 5.27
CA SER A 189 5.58 -17.00 5.86
C SER A 189 5.83 -17.17 7.35
N VAL A 190 6.72 -16.34 7.87
CA VAL A 190 7.02 -16.28 9.30
C VAL A 190 6.13 -15.27 10.01
N ASP A 191 5.60 -14.26 9.32
CA ASP A 191 5.00 -13.13 9.99
C ASP A 191 3.74 -13.48 10.77
N ARG A 192 2.75 -14.24 10.26
CA ARG A 192 1.62 -14.69 11.11
C ARG A 192 1.95 -15.82 12.06
N HIS A 193 2.90 -16.66 11.70
CA HIS A 193 3.39 -17.71 12.59
C HIS A 193 4.04 -17.08 13.84
N LEU A 194 4.84 -16.04 13.61
CA LEU A 194 5.39 -15.20 14.65
C LEU A 194 4.31 -14.24 15.17
N PHE A 195 3.31 -13.77 14.42
CA PHE A 195 2.24 -12.85 14.90
C PHE A 195 1.35 -13.42 16.02
N GLY A 196 1.53 -14.70 16.39
CA GLY A 196 1.29 -15.12 17.78
C GLY A 196 1.98 -14.22 18.83
N THR A 197 2.73 -13.21 18.39
CA THR A 197 3.54 -12.23 19.10
C THR A 197 3.07 -10.79 19.09
N ASP A 198 1.77 -10.54 19.04
CA ASP A 198 1.19 -9.72 20.12
C ASP A 198 1.37 -10.48 21.47
N VAL A 199 2.63 -10.83 21.81
CA VAL A 199 3.06 -11.80 22.81
C VAL A 199 2.60 -11.35 24.18
N GLU A 200 2.69 -10.05 24.47
CA GLU A 200 2.23 -9.58 25.76
C GLU A 200 0.73 -9.77 25.95
N ILE A 201 -0.09 -9.85 24.90
CA ILE A 201 -1.55 -9.97 25.07
C ILE A 201 -2.04 -11.40 24.80
N TYR A 202 -1.53 -12.07 23.76
CA TYR A 202 -1.94 -13.44 23.42
C TYR A 202 -1.07 -14.51 24.08
N LEU A 203 0.24 -14.29 24.22
CA LEU A 203 1.07 -15.16 25.05
C LEU A 203 0.79 -14.91 26.53
N GLN A 204 0.53 -13.72 27.09
CA GLN A 204 0.01 -13.66 28.48
C GLN A 204 -1.33 -14.41 28.69
N LYS A 205 -2.16 -14.52 27.65
CA LYS A 205 -3.41 -15.28 27.69
C LYS A 205 -3.26 -16.79 27.43
N SER A 206 -2.14 -17.21 26.83
CA SER A 206 -1.86 -18.61 26.48
C SER A 206 -0.73 -19.24 27.31
N LEU A 207 0.11 -18.41 27.92
CA LEU A 207 1.12 -18.75 28.91
C LEU A 207 0.40 -18.98 30.22
N TYR A 208 0.83 -20.00 30.94
CA TYR A 208 0.44 -20.13 32.32
C TYR A 208 1.03 -18.96 33.12
N PRO A 209 0.41 -18.52 34.24
CA PRO A 209 0.93 -17.44 35.09
C PRO A 209 2.39 -17.62 35.58
N SER A 210 2.94 -18.83 35.44
CA SER A 210 4.30 -19.22 35.81
C SER A 210 5.32 -19.16 34.66
N GLU A 211 4.91 -18.93 33.41
CA GLU A 211 5.80 -18.98 32.26
C GLU A 211 6.27 -17.58 31.85
N GLN A 212 7.56 -17.48 31.54
CA GLN A 212 8.18 -16.23 31.10
C GLN A 212 8.10 -16.10 29.58
N VAL A 213 8.03 -14.86 29.12
CA VAL A 213 8.11 -14.53 27.69
C VAL A 213 9.46 -14.99 27.13
N PRO A 214 9.49 -15.74 26.01
CA PRO A 214 10.74 -16.13 25.36
C PRO A 214 11.63 -14.93 25.00
N GLU A 215 12.95 -15.09 25.19
CA GLU A 215 13.95 -14.03 24.96
C GLU A 215 13.88 -13.41 23.55
N LEU A 216 13.53 -14.23 22.54
CA LEU A 216 13.34 -13.79 21.15
C LEU A 216 12.41 -12.58 21.02
N PHE A 217 11.35 -12.50 21.84
CA PHE A 217 10.36 -11.43 21.75
C PHE A 217 10.71 -10.20 22.57
N ILE A 218 11.69 -10.35 23.47
CA ILE A 218 12.25 -9.25 24.26
C ILE A 218 13.33 -8.51 23.47
N ASP A 219 14.02 -9.23 22.57
CA ASP A 219 15.08 -8.73 21.70
C ASP A 219 14.68 -7.46 20.94
N GLU A 220 15.56 -6.46 20.97
CA GLU A 220 15.39 -5.20 20.25
C GLU A 220 15.32 -5.40 18.73
N LEU A 221 16.02 -6.41 18.20
CA LEU A 221 15.97 -6.77 16.77
C LEU A 221 14.58 -7.24 16.37
N PHE A 222 13.93 -8.03 17.23
CA PHE A 222 12.56 -8.49 16.98
C PHE A 222 11.60 -7.30 16.97
N LYS A 223 11.67 -6.41 17.97
CA LYS A 223 10.86 -5.18 18.03
C LYS A 223 11.07 -4.27 16.82
N LYS A 224 12.31 -4.10 16.38
CA LYS A 224 12.64 -3.34 15.17
C LYS A 224 12.10 -4.01 13.90
N SER A 225 12.16 -5.34 13.81
CA SER A 225 11.64 -6.11 12.67
C SER A 225 10.11 -6.07 12.53
N SER A 226 9.41 -5.79 13.63
CA SER A 226 7.95 -5.64 13.72
C SER A 226 7.49 -4.19 13.60
N THR A 227 8.42 -3.23 13.55
CA THR A 227 8.14 -1.82 13.31
C THR A 227 8.25 -1.52 11.82
N TRP A 228 7.10 -1.40 11.16
CA TRP A 228 7.01 -1.19 9.72
C TRP A 228 7.18 0.29 9.37
N ALA A 229 8.27 0.64 8.70
CA ALA A 229 8.51 2.00 8.22
C ALA A 229 7.59 2.35 7.03
N ILE A 230 7.22 1.35 6.23
CA ILE A 230 6.27 1.49 5.13
C ILE A 230 5.24 0.36 5.21
N LEU A 231 3.96 0.74 5.12
CA LEU A 231 2.87 -0.19 4.94
C LEU A 231 2.35 -0.13 3.51
N LEU A 232 2.35 -1.28 2.85
CA LEU A 232 1.96 -1.46 1.45
C LEU A 232 0.77 -2.40 1.33
N PHE A 233 -0.21 -1.94 0.57
CA PHE A 233 -1.27 -2.78 0.04
C PHE A 233 -1.27 -2.67 -1.47
N ILE A 234 -1.35 -3.83 -2.08
CA ILE A 234 -1.16 -4.00 -3.51
C ILE A 234 -2.51 -4.10 -4.20
N ARG A 235 -2.69 -3.32 -5.28
CA ARG A 235 -3.67 -3.60 -6.32
C ARG A 235 -2.96 -4.04 -7.61
N SER A 236 -2.47 -5.28 -7.60
CA SER A 236 -1.72 -5.95 -8.69
C SER A 236 -2.25 -7.36 -8.87
N THR A 237 -3.55 -7.47 -9.08
CA THR A 237 -4.08 -8.66 -9.75
C THR A 237 -4.57 -8.22 -11.09
N SER A 238 -4.15 -8.94 -12.14
CA SER A 238 -4.55 -8.77 -13.54
C SER A 238 -6.05 -8.93 -13.81
N GLN A 239 -6.87 -8.86 -12.76
CA GLN A 239 -8.30 -9.08 -12.74
C GLN A 239 -9.05 -8.00 -11.92
N ILE A 240 -8.34 -7.05 -11.27
CA ILE A 240 -8.94 -6.03 -10.38
C ILE A 240 -8.27 -4.65 -10.61
N SER A 241 -7.94 -4.34 -11.86
CA SER A 241 -7.72 -2.96 -12.29
C SER A 241 -9.07 -2.39 -12.71
N THR A 242 -9.87 -1.94 -11.73
CA THR A 242 -11.10 -1.19 -11.97
C THR A 242 -10.83 0.00 -12.88
N LYS A 243 -11.54 0.13 -14.00
CA LYS A 243 -11.60 1.40 -14.76
C LYS A 243 -12.35 2.50 -13.99
N GLY A 244 -13.21 2.13 -13.05
CA GLY A 244 -14.11 3.06 -12.35
C GLY A 244 -13.55 3.72 -11.09
N PHE A 245 -12.40 3.27 -10.58
CA PHE A 245 -11.74 3.91 -9.44
C PHE A 245 -10.27 4.15 -9.76
N GLU A 246 -9.89 5.42 -9.68
CA GLU A 246 -8.54 5.89 -9.97
C GLU A 246 -7.64 5.69 -8.74
N THR A 247 -8.11 6.08 -7.55
CA THR A 247 -7.28 6.14 -6.35
C THR A 247 -7.81 5.31 -5.18
N TYR A 248 -6.88 4.85 -4.34
CA TYR A 248 -7.16 4.24 -3.05
C TYR A 248 -6.01 4.57 -2.09
N GLY A 249 -6.27 4.54 -0.79
CA GLY A 249 -5.28 4.87 0.24
C GLY A 249 -5.82 4.63 1.64
N TRP A 250 -4.90 4.57 2.60
CA TRP A 250 -5.14 4.54 4.05
C TRP A 250 -4.00 5.30 4.73
N GLY A 251 -4.17 5.68 5.99
CA GLY A 251 -3.12 6.38 6.76
C GLY A 251 -1.94 5.46 7.13
N GLU A 252 -0.87 6.05 7.64
CA GLU A 252 0.25 5.32 8.23
C GLU A 252 -0.16 4.50 9.47
N VAL A 253 0.57 3.40 9.73
CA VAL A 253 0.38 2.59 10.95
C VAL A 253 1.37 2.91 12.05
N VAL A 254 2.44 3.65 11.74
CA VAL A 254 3.40 4.14 12.72
C VAL A 254 3.62 5.63 12.53
N PRO A 255 3.79 6.43 13.60
CA PRO A 255 3.93 7.89 13.50
C PRO A 255 5.10 8.39 12.63
N HIS A 256 6.10 7.55 12.35
CA HIS A 256 7.26 7.91 11.52
C HIS A 256 7.26 7.25 10.14
N GLY A 257 6.20 6.51 9.82
CA GLY A 257 6.12 5.70 8.62
C GLY A 257 5.32 6.36 7.50
N PHE A 258 5.03 5.55 6.49
CA PHE A 258 4.19 5.91 5.36
C PHE A 258 3.15 4.84 5.11
N GLY A 259 1.93 5.26 4.76
CA GLY A 259 0.99 4.43 4.01
C GLY A 259 1.26 4.64 2.52
N VAL A 260 1.61 3.59 1.78
CA VAL A 260 1.80 3.70 0.33
C VAL A 260 0.89 2.69 -0.38
N ALA A 261 -0.14 3.22 -1.02
CA ALA A 261 -1.05 2.49 -1.87
C ALA A 261 -0.60 2.62 -3.33
N TYR A 262 -0.66 1.54 -4.10
CA TYR A 262 -0.31 1.62 -5.52
C TYR A 262 -1.17 0.78 -6.45
N SER A 263 -1.56 1.42 -7.55
CA SER A 263 -2.36 0.84 -8.61
C SER A 263 -1.50 0.58 -9.83
N ILE A 264 -1.52 -0.66 -10.32
CA ILE A 264 -0.86 -1.03 -11.56
C ILE A 264 -1.88 -1.05 -12.70
N PHE A 265 -1.82 -0.06 -13.58
CA PHE A 265 -2.60 -0.03 -14.82
C PHE A 265 -1.76 -0.53 -16.00
N GLU A 266 -2.39 -0.68 -17.16
CA GLU A 266 -1.72 -1.18 -18.36
C GLU A 266 -0.62 -0.22 -18.84
N ASN A 267 -0.90 1.09 -18.85
CA ASN A 267 0.01 2.13 -19.35
C ASN A 267 0.73 2.93 -18.26
N CYS A 268 0.22 2.94 -17.02
CA CYS A 268 0.79 3.72 -15.92
C CYS A 268 0.81 2.96 -14.59
N LEU A 269 1.66 3.43 -13.69
CA LEU A 269 1.65 3.10 -12.27
C LEU A 269 1.17 4.33 -11.51
N GLN A 270 0.37 4.13 -10.47
CA GLN A 270 -0.04 5.22 -9.61
C GLN A 270 0.32 4.88 -8.18
N PHE A 271 0.89 5.84 -7.47
CA PHE A 271 1.19 5.74 -6.04
C PHE A 271 0.43 6.83 -5.29
N THR A 272 -0.18 6.45 -4.16
CA THR A 272 -0.81 7.34 -3.20
C THR A 272 -0.08 7.16 -1.88
N VAL A 273 0.48 8.26 -1.37
CA VAL A 273 1.32 8.27 -0.17
C VAL A 273 0.62 9.08 0.91
N THR A 274 0.59 8.53 2.11
CA THR A 274 0.10 9.18 3.33
C THR A 274 1.16 9.14 4.42
N ASN A 275 1.23 10.21 5.20
CA ASN A 275 1.98 10.24 6.46
C ASN A 275 1.38 11.27 7.43
N THR A 276 1.81 11.22 8.68
CA THR A 276 1.52 12.29 9.63
C THR A 276 2.38 13.53 9.35
N ILE A 277 1.78 14.70 9.48
CA ILE A 277 2.47 15.99 9.39
C ILE A 277 3.42 16.18 10.59
N THR A 278 3.16 15.49 11.71
CA THR A 278 3.89 15.61 12.99
C THR A 278 5.21 14.83 13.03
N TYR A 279 5.96 14.82 11.94
CA TYR A 279 7.28 14.20 11.86
C TYR A 279 8.38 15.12 12.45
N GLY A 280 9.02 14.68 13.55
CA GLY A 280 10.14 15.38 14.20
C GLY A 280 10.00 15.50 15.73
N THR A 281 10.98 16.11 16.40
CA THR A 281 10.90 16.47 17.82
C THR A 281 9.91 17.62 18.04
N THR A 282 9.46 17.82 19.29
CA THR A 282 8.40 18.77 19.67
C THR A 282 8.65 20.22 19.27
N GLU A 283 9.91 20.63 19.07
CA GLU A 283 10.31 21.96 18.62
C GLU A 283 10.26 22.14 17.08
N ASP A 284 10.12 21.03 16.34
CA ASP A 284 10.35 20.92 14.89
C ASP A 284 9.09 20.61 14.06
N LYS A 285 7.89 20.60 14.68
CA LYS A 285 6.59 20.24 14.09
C LYS A 285 6.03 21.23 13.03
N ASN A 286 6.91 21.95 12.33
CA ASN A 286 6.59 23.04 11.39
C ASN A 286 6.35 22.54 9.95
N GLY A 287 5.51 21.52 9.75
CA GLY A 287 5.17 21.03 8.41
C GLY A 287 6.27 20.20 7.72
N LYS A 288 7.29 19.74 8.47
CA LYS A 288 8.31 18.79 7.98
C LYS A 288 7.69 17.51 7.44
N GLY A 289 6.62 16.98 8.06
CA GLY A 289 5.93 15.79 7.57
C GLY A 289 5.30 15.98 6.18
N LYS A 290 4.71 17.14 5.90
CA LYS A 290 4.20 17.48 4.56
C LYS A 290 5.33 17.57 3.53
N LYS A 291 6.42 18.28 3.86
CA LYS A 291 7.60 18.35 2.99
C LYS A 291 8.19 16.96 2.73
N ARG A 292 8.22 16.11 3.75
CA ARG A 292 8.68 14.72 3.65
C ARG A 292 7.78 13.90 2.73
N ASN A 293 6.46 14.07 2.82
CA ASN A 293 5.48 13.45 1.92
C ASN A 293 5.68 13.89 0.46
N ASP A 294 5.82 15.19 0.23
CA ASP A 294 6.07 15.73 -1.11
C ASP A 294 7.41 15.23 -1.67
N THR A 295 8.42 15.11 -0.80
CA THR A 295 9.76 14.60 -1.17
C THR A 295 9.70 13.13 -1.57
N ILE A 296 9.05 12.26 -0.80
CA ILE A 296 8.94 10.83 -1.18
C ILE A 296 8.11 10.65 -2.45
N VAL A 297 7.07 11.47 -2.68
CA VAL A 297 6.29 11.44 -3.93
C VAL A 297 7.17 11.80 -5.13
N ALA A 298 8.02 12.83 -5.01
CA ALA A 298 8.98 13.18 -6.06
C ALA A 298 10.03 12.06 -6.27
N LEU A 299 10.53 11.45 -5.19
CA LEU A 299 11.50 10.36 -5.27
C LEU A 299 10.91 9.07 -5.86
N LEU A 300 9.62 8.80 -5.68
CA LEU A 300 8.93 7.69 -6.35
C LEU A 300 8.93 7.88 -7.87
N ASP A 301 8.64 9.10 -8.34
CA ASP A 301 8.69 9.43 -9.77
C ASP A 301 10.12 9.35 -10.33
N GLU A 302 11.11 9.87 -9.61
CA GLU A 302 12.53 9.78 -9.98
C GLU A 302 13.02 8.33 -10.04
N ALA A 303 12.78 7.55 -8.98
CA ALA A 303 13.15 6.14 -8.89
C ALA A 303 12.55 5.32 -10.03
N ALA A 304 11.27 5.55 -10.35
CA ALA A 304 10.63 4.84 -11.45
C ALA A 304 11.21 5.23 -12.81
N LYS A 305 11.50 6.51 -13.05
CA LYS A 305 12.18 6.99 -14.27
C LYS A 305 13.56 6.36 -14.43
N ASP A 306 14.34 6.29 -13.36
CA ASP A 306 15.66 5.66 -13.37
C ASP A 306 15.59 4.17 -13.68
N MET A 307 14.63 3.46 -13.08
CA MET A 307 14.41 2.05 -13.37
C MET A 307 13.97 1.84 -14.83
N LEU A 308 13.11 2.69 -15.38
CA LEU A 308 12.69 2.62 -16.78
C LEU A 308 13.85 2.80 -17.76
N ILE A 309 14.89 3.57 -17.41
CA ILE A 309 16.09 3.71 -18.24
C ILE A 309 16.80 2.36 -18.42
N LEU A 310 16.76 1.47 -17.43
CA LEU A 310 17.38 0.14 -17.48
C LEU A 310 16.66 -0.83 -18.44
N LEU A 311 15.41 -0.53 -18.79
CA LEU A 311 14.63 -1.31 -19.75
C LEU A 311 14.88 -0.90 -21.19
N LYS A 312 15.44 0.30 -21.43
CA LYS A 312 15.74 0.76 -22.80
C LYS A 312 16.85 -0.10 -23.42
N PRO A 313 16.73 -0.53 -24.69
CA PRO A 313 17.79 -1.25 -25.38
C PRO A 313 19.09 -0.43 -25.44
N ALA A 314 20.23 -1.10 -25.25
CA ALA A 314 21.57 -0.48 -25.22
C ALA A 314 21.90 0.37 -26.47
N GLN A 315 21.20 0.16 -27.60
CA GLN A 315 21.42 0.91 -28.85
C GLN A 315 21.02 2.39 -28.81
N ARG A 316 20.33 2.87 -27.77
CA ARG A 316 20.03 4.31 -27.59
C ARG A 316 20.93 5.02 -26.56
N GLN A 317 21.81 4.31 -25.86
CA GLN A 317 22.71 4.92 -24.84
C GLN A 317 24.02 5.49 -25.43
N ALA A 318 24.26 5.35 -26.74
CA ALA A 318 25.45 5.89 -27.43
C ALA A 318 25.21 7.23 -28.16
N LYS A 319 24.04 7.86 -27.98
CA LYS A 319 23.74 9.20 -28.52
C LYS A 319 22.96 10.01 -27.48
N LEU A 320 23.65 10.42 -26.42
CA LEU A 320 23.40 11.64 -25.64
C LEU A 320 24.69 11.99 -24.91
#